data_AF-A0ABD6H948-F1
#
_entry.id   AF-A0ABD6H948-F1
#
_cell.length_a   1.000
_cell.length_b   1.000
_cell.length_c   1.000
_cell.angle_alpha   90.00
_cell.angle_beta   90.00
_cell.angle_gamma   90.00
#
_symmetry.space_group_name_H-M   'P 1'
#
loop_
_entity.id
_entity.type
_entity.pdbx_description
1 polymer ?
#
loop_
_entity_poly.entity_id
_entity_poly.type
_entity_poly.pdbx_seq_one_letter_code
_entity_poly.pdbx_strand_id
1 'polypeptide(L)'
;MDFISWLLTLIGMGSDQAMRRSDKRAEVSRLNAEVAGEVGRALDILAMASPRLKRLASQIASEHPELHLSIVKFLDEQQAIALTMLKTTEDNKTKIATASGFPDWDKAVRDFQEWRITASRIPPWIQGIVDRLDAVFLENGIR
;
A
#
# COMPACT_ATOMS: atom_id res chain seq x y z
N MET A 1 46.07 -24.96 11.97
CA MET A 1 45.11 -24.40 11.00
C MET A 1 45.91 -23.54 10.04
N ASP A 2 45.86 -23.85 8.75
CA ASP A 2 46.64 -23.13 7.71
C ASP A 2 45.95 -21.83 7.28
N PHE A 3 46.76 -20.83 6.91
CA PHE A 3 46.33 -19.52 6.40
C PHE A 3 45.32 -19.61 5.24
N ILE A 4 45.46 -20.64 4.39
CA ILE A 4 44.54 -20.93 3.28
C ILE A 4 43.16 -21.34 3.81
N SER A 5 43.07 -22.09 4.91
CA SER A 5 41.80 -22.47 5.54
C SER A 5 41.06 -21.26 6.13
N TRP A 6 41.79 -20.26 6.65
CA TRP A 6 41.18 -19.01 7.15
C TRP A 6 40.60 -18.15 6.02
N LEU A 7 41.32 -18.01 4.90
CA LEU A 7 40.84 -17.29 3.72
C LEU A 7 39.62 -17.95 3.08
N LEU A 8 39.62 -19.28 2.94
CA LEU A 8 38.45 -20.01 2.41
C LEU A 8 37.23 -19.88 3.32
N THR A 9 37.44 -19.84 4.64
CA THR A 9 36.36 -19.63 5.62
C THR A 9 35.79 -18.21 5.51
N LEU A 10 36.64 -17.19 5.35
CA LEU A 10 36.20 -15.80 5.14
C LEU A 10 35.45 -15.61 3.82
N ILE A 11 35.92 -16.23 2.73
CA ILE A 11 35.26 -16.19 1.42
C ILE A 11 33.90 -16.89 1.50
N GLY A 12 33.82 -18.06 2.13
CA GLY A 12 32.57 -18.80 2.32
C GLY A 12 31.55 -18.07 3.20
N MET A 13 31.99 -17.44 4.31
CA MET A 13 31.11 -16.58 5.12
C MET A 13 30.64 -15.35 4.35
N GLY A 14 31.50 -14.76 3.52
CA GLY A 14 31.17 -13.62 2.66
C GLY A 14 30.13 -13.97 1.58
N SER A 15 30.28 -15.12 0.92
CA SER A 15 29.32 -15.59 -0.09
C SER A 15 27.95 -15.91 0.51
N ASP A 16 27.90 -16.56 1.68
CA ASP A 16 26.65 -16.89 2.35
C ASP A 16 25.89 -15.65 2.83
N GLN A 17 26.62 -14.66 3.35
CA GLN A 17 26.01 -13.38 3.75
C GLN A 17 25.50 -12.57 2.55
N ALA A 18 26.23 -12.58 1.43
CA ALA A 18 25.80 -11.91 0.21
C ALA A 18 24.55 -12.58 -0.39
N MET A 19 24.51 -13.91 -0.44
CA MET A 19 23.37 -14.67 -0.96
C MET A 19 22.12 -14.46 -0.09
N ARG A 20 22.23 -14.56 1.24
CA ARG A 20 21.11 -14.28 2.16
C ARG A 20 20.57 -12.86 2.04
N ARG A 21 21.45 -11.87 1.81
CA ARG A 21 21.02 -10.47 1.58
C ARG A 21 20.30 -10.33 0.24
N SER A 22 20.76 -11.04 -0.80
CA SER A 22 20.08 -11.09 -2.10
C SER A 22 18.66 -11.65 -1.98
N ASP A 23 18.47 -12.75 -1.25
CA ASP A 23 17.16 -13.38 -1.05
C ASP A 23 16.20 -12.43 -0.29
N LYS A 24 16.67 -11.81 0.78
CA LYS A 24 15.87 -10.85 1.56
C LYS A 24 15.48 -9.63 0.73
N ARG A 25 16.39 -9.13 -0.10
CA ARG A 25 16.12 -8.01 -1.00
C ARG A 25 15.05 -8.36 -2.04
N ALA A 26 15.13 -9.56 -2.62
CA ALA A 26 14.11 -10.06 -3.54
C ALA A 26 12.74 -10.17 -2.85
N GLU A 27 12.71 -10.68 -1.62
CA GLU A 27 11.49 -10.80 -0.82
C GLU A 27 10.87 -9.43 -0.48
N VAL A 28 11.67 -8.45 -0.03
CA VAL A 28 11.21 -7.07 0.20
C VAL A 28 10.67 -6.46 -1.10
N SER A 29 11.33 -6.71 -2.24
CA SER A 29 10.86 -6.26 -3.55
C SER A 29 9.50 -6.85 -3.92
N ARG A 30 9.30 -8.16 -3.68
CA ARG A 30 8.03 -8.84 -3.92
C ARG A 30 6.93 -8.26 -3.03
N LEU A 31 7.17 -8.13 -1.72
CA LEU A 31 6.22 -7.58 -0.76
C LEU A 31 5.82 -6.13 -1.09
N ASN A 32 6.79 -5.30 -1.49
CA ASN A 32 6.53 -3.92 -1.93
C ASN A 32 5.62 -3.88 -3.17
N ALA A 33 5.84 -4.77 -4.14
CA ALA A 33 5.00 -4.88 -5.33
C ALA A 33 3.58 -5.36 -4.99
N GLU A 34 3.44 -6.28 -4.04
CA GLU A 34 2.12 -6.71 -3.55
C GLU A 34 1.38 -5.57 -2.87
N VAL A 35 2.04 -4.79 -2.01
CA VAL A 35 1.45 -3.58 -1.41
C VAL A 35 0.99 -2.61 -2.49
N ALA A 36 1.82 -2.35 -3.50
CA ALA A 36 1.45 -1.48 -4.62
C ALA A 36 0.21 -2.00 -5.35
N GLY A 37 0.10 -3.32 -5.55
CA GLY A 37 -1.07 -3.94 -6.17
C GLY A 37 -2.34 -3.84 -5.33
N GLU A 38 -2.26 -3.98 -4.01
CA GLU A 38 -3.41 -3.75 -3.10
C GLU A 38 -3.85 -2.28 -3.12
N VAL A 39 -2.90 -1.35 -3.04
CA VAL A 39 -3.19 0.09 -3.08
C VAL A 39 -3.73 0.52 -4.45
N GLY A 40 -3.23 -0.07 -5.54
CA GLY A 40 -3.75 0.14 -6.90
C GLY A 40 -5.22 -0.27 -7.00
N ARG A 41 -5.58 -1.46 -6.50
CA ARG A 41 -6.98 -1.91 -6.46
C ARG A 41 -7.88 -0.96 -5.65
N ALA A 42 -7.38 -0.46 -4.52
CA ALA A 42 -8.08 0.53 -3.73
C ALA A 42 -8.35 1.83 -4.53
N LEU A 43 -7.35 2.32 -5.28
CA LEU A 43 -7.51 3.46 -6.17
C LEU A 43 -8.51 3.21 -7.29
N ASP A 44 -8.51 2.01 -7.88
CA ASP A 44 -9.46 1.66 -8.94
C ASP A 44 -10.90 1.68 -8.42
N ILE A 45 -11.15 1.13 -7.22
CA ILE A 45 -12.47 1.19 -6.56
C ILE A 45 -12.89 2.64 -6.36
N LEU A 46 -12.01 3.48 -5.80
CA LEU A 46 -12.29 4.91 -5.60
C LEU A 46 -12.53 5.64 -6.91
N ALA A 47 -11.75 5.37 -7.96
CA ALA A 47 -11.88 6.02 -9.26
C ALA A 47 -13.22 5.70 -9.93
N MET A 48 -13.70 4.45 -9.80
CA MET A 48 -15.00 4.04 -10.32
C MET A 48 -16.17 4.61 -9.51
N ALA A 49 -16.08 4.60 -8.18
CA ALA A 49 -17.19 4.96 -7.30
C ALA A 49 -17.31 6.47 -7.04
N SER A 50 -16.18 7.17 -6.85
CA SER A 50 -16.17 8.54 -6.33
C SER A 50 -16.94 9.55 -7.20
N PRO A 51 -16.79 9.58 -8.55
CA PRO A 51 -17.53 10.54 -9.36
C PRO A 51 -19.04 10.41 -9.19
N ARG A 52 -19.54 9.16 -9.15
CA ARG A 52 -20.95 8.86 -8.95
C ARG A 52 -21.42 9.24 -7.55
N LEU A 53 -20.67 8.86 -6.52
CA LEU A 53 -21.00 9.18 -5.12
C LEU A 53 -21.02 10.69 -4.86
N LYS A 54 -20.07 11.44 -5.41
CA LYS A 54 -20.05 12.91 -5.32
C LYS A 54 -21.25 13.54 -6.04
N ARG A 55 -21.64 13.00 -7.20
CA ARG A 55 -22.87 13.41 -7.90
C ARG A 55 -24.10 13.17 -7.01
N LEU A 56 -24.26 11.98 -6.44
CA LEU A 56 -25.37 11.66 -5.54
C LEU A 56 -25.39 12.59 -4.32
N ALA A 57 -24.23 12.81 -3.69
CA ALA A 57 -24.08 13.74 -2.58
C ALA A 57 -24.46 15.18 -2.97
N SER A 58 -24.26 15.61 -4.22
CA SER A 58 -24.65 16.95 -4.66
C SER A 58 -26.17 17.15 -4.73
N GLN A 59 -26.94 16.08 -4.91
CA GLN A 59 -28.41 16.15 -4.96
C GLN A 59 -29.02 16.53 -3.61
N ILE A 60 -28.34 16.22 -2.51
CA ILE A 60 -28.77 16.58 -1.14
C ILE A 60 -28.12 17.86 -0.62
N ALA A 61 -27.30 18.54 -1.42
CA ALA A 61 -26.50 19.67 -0.92
C ALA A 61 -27.35 20.88 -0.49
N SER A 62 -28.55 21.06 -1.04
CA SER A 62 -29.47 22.14 -0.65
C SER A 62 -30.11 21.91 0.72
N GLU A 63 -30.37 20.65 1.07
CA GLU A 63 -31.03 20.26 2.33
C GLU A 63 -30.01 19.92 3.41
N HIS A 64 -28.88 19.33 3.02
CA HIS A 64 -27.81 18.80 3.87
C HIS A 64 -26.41 19.16 3.33
N PRO A 65 -26.04 20.46 3.30
CA PRO A 65 -24.75 20.91 2.76
C PRO A 65 -23.55 20.32 3.50
N GLU A 66 -23.67 20.10 4.81
CA GLU A 66 -22.63 19.50 5.65
C GLU A 66 -22.35 18.03 5.31
N LEU A 67 -23.39 17.26 4.97
CA LEU A 67 -23.24 15.86 4.55
C LEU A 67 -22.61 15.79 3.17
N HIS A 68 -23.04 16.65 2.24
CA HIS A 68 -22.41 16.76 0.93
C HIS A 68 -20.90 16.99 1.05
N LEU A 69 -20.50 18.04 1.78
CA LEU A 69 -19.09 18.39 1.95
C LEU A 69 -18.31 17.28 2.66
N SER A 70 -18.90 16.63 3.66
CA SER A 70 -18.25 15.54 4.39
C SER A 70 -17.97 14.33 3.50
N ILE A 71 -18.92 13.93 2.65
CA ILE A 71 -18.75 12.80 1.72
C ILE A 71 -17.69 13.13 0.67
N VAL A 72 -17.75 14.33 0.06
CA VAL A 72 -16.78 14.76 -0.95
C VAL A 72 -15.37 14.77 -0.35
N LYS A 73 -15.21 15.44 0.80
CA LYS A 73 -13.93 15.53 1.51
C LYS A 73 -13.39 14.15 1.87
N PHE A 74 -14.24 13.28 2.42
CA PHE A 74 -13.84 11.93 2.79
C PHE A 74 -13.29 11.14 1.59
N LEU A 75 -14.00 11.15 0.45
CA LEU A 75 -13.56 10.46 -0.76
C LEU A 75 -12.23 11.01 -1.30
N ASP A 76 -12.06 12.33 -1.28
CA ASP A 76 -10.81 12.99 -1.68
C ASP A 76 -9.64 12.64 -0.75
N GLU A 77 -9.88 12.58 0.56
CA GLU A 77 -8.88 12.15 1.54
C GLU A 77 -8.47 10.69 1.34
N GLN A 78 -9.41 9.78 1.09
CA GLN A 78 -9.08 8.38 0.83
C GLN A 78 -8.24 8.23 -0.45
N GLN A 79 -8.57 8.97 -1.51
CA GLN A 79 -7.78 8.98 -2.74
C GLN A 79 -6.37 9.54 -2.49
N ALA A 80 -6.24 10.65 -1.76
CA ALA A 80 -4.95 11.25 -1.44
C ALA A 80 -4.06 10.33 -0.59
N ILE A 81 -4.65 9.63 0.39
CA ILE A 81 -3.96 8.64 1.22
C ILE A 81 -3.45 7.49 0.35
N ALA A 82 -4.31 6.92 -0.51
CA ALA A 82 -3.93 5.81 -1.37
C ALA A 82 -2.82 6.22 -2.39
N LEU A 83 -2.89 7.41 -2.97
CA LEU A 83 -1.82 7.95 -3.83
C LEU A 83 -0.49 8.13 -3.06
N THR A 84 -0.55 8.59 -1.82
CA THR A 84 0.64 8.74 -0.95
C THR A 84 1.27 7.38 -0.63
N MET A 85 0.44 6.37 -0.37
CA MET A 85 0.91 5.00 -0.16
C MET A 85 1.56 4.44 -1.42
N LEU A 86 0.96 4.63 -2.59
CA LEU A 86 1.53 4.19 -3.86
C LEU A 86 2.88 4.87 -4.12
N LYS A 87 2.97 6.19 -3.90
CA LYS A 87 4.25 6.91 -3.97
C LYS A 87 5.29 6.32 -3.03
N THR A 88 4.90 5.96 -1.80
CA THR A 88 5.81 5.32 -0.84
C THR A 88 6.35 3.99 -1.38
N THR A 89 5.54 3.20 -2.10
CA THR A 89 6.01 1.97 -2.75
C THR A 89 7.03 2.25 -3.85
N GLU A 90 6.87 3.33 -4.61
CA GLU A 90 7.83 3.76 -5.62
C GLU A 90 9.15 4.24 -4.98
N ASP A 91 9.06 5.07 -3.94
CA ASP A 91 10.23 5.55 -3.20
C ASP A 91 11.02 4.38 -2.58
N ASN A 92 10.31 3.34 -2.12
CA ASN A 92 10.93 2.13 -1.60
C ASN A 92 11.69 1.33 -2.66
N LYS A 93 11.32 1.40 -3.95
CA LYS A 93 12.10 0.73 -5.02
C LYS A 93 13.54 1.23 -5.04
N THR A 94 13.75 2.53 -4.87
CA THR A 94 15.09 3.13 -4.81
C THR A 94 15.87 2.66 -3.58
N LYS A 95 15.21 2.55 -2.42
CA LYS A 95 15.83 2.01 -1.19
C LYS A 95 16.21 0.54 -1.37
N ILE A 96 15.30 -0.27 -1.91
CA ILE A 96 15.56 -1.69 -2.20
C ILE A 96 16.68 -1.83 -3.23
N ALA A 97 16.78 -0.92 -4.21
CA ALA A 97 17.80 -0.97 -5.25
C ALA A 97 19.22 -0.74 -4.73
N THR A 98 19.38 -0.02 -3.63
CA THR A 98 20.68 0.34 -3.06
C THR A 98 21.10 -0.65 -1.98
N ALA A 99 22.35 -1.14 -2.03
CA ALA A 99 22.86 -2.16 -1.10
C ALA A 99 22.85 -1.70 0.38
N SER A 100 22.88 -0.39 0.62
CA SER A 100 22.81 0.27 1.92
C SER A 100 21.41 0.83 2.26
N GLY A 101 20.41 0.61 1.41
CA GLY A 101 19.08 1.20 1.60
C GLY A 101 18.34 0.69 2.85
N PHE A 102 18.74 -0.47 3.37
CA PHE A 102 18.33 -0.97 4.67
C PHE A 102 19.53 -1.45 5.50
N PRO A 103 19.73 -0.94 6.73
CA PRO A 103 20.82 -1.37 7.60
C PRO A 103 20.60 -2.78 8.19
N ASP A 104 19.33 -3.19 8.31
CA ASP A 104 18.92 -4.53 8.76
C ASP A 104 17.85 -5.08 7.81
N TRP A 105 18.25 -6.06 6.98
CA TRP A 105 17.38 -6.70 6.01
C TRP A 105 16.37 -7.66 6.63
N ASP A 106 16.66 -8.26 7.80
CA ASP A 106 15.68 -9.11 8.51
C ASP A 106 14.54 -8.26 9.06
N LYS A 107 14.87 -7.11 9.63
CA LYS A 107 13.87 -6.14 10.05
C LYS A 107 13.06 -5.63 8.85
N ALA A 108 13.72 -5.27 7.75
CA ALA A 108 13.03 -4.80 6.55
C ALA A 108 12.01 -5.84 6.03
N VAL A 109 12.37 -7.13 5.98
CA VAL A 109 11.42 -8.19 5.59
C VAL A 109 10.19 -8.20 6.51
N ARG A 110 10.37 -8.17 7.84
CA ARG A 110 9.25 -8.15 8.80
C ARG A 110 8.36 -6.92 8.63
N ASP A 111 8.96 -5.74 8.54
CA ASP A 111 8.23 -4.47 8.38
C ASP A 111 7.37 -4.50 7.09
N PHE A 112 7.92 -5.04 5.99
CA PHE A 112 7.18 -5.18 4.72
C PHE A 112 6.10 -6.27 4.77
N GLN A 113 6.30 -7.35 5.52
CA GLN A 113 5.26 -8.36 5.74
C GLN A 113 4.06 -7.77 6.49
N GLU A 114 4.31 -7.02 7.56
CA GLU A 114 3.27 -6.33 8.32
C GLU A 114 2.55 -5.28 7.47
N TRP A 115 3.31 -4.52 6.67
CA TRP A 115 2.72 -3.55 5.76
C TRP A 115 1.84 -4.20 4.70
N ARG A 116 2.27 -5.33 4.11
CA ARG A 116 1.48 -6.12 3.16
C ARG A 116 0.20 -6.65 3.80
N ILE A 117 0.26 -7.15 5.02
CA ILE A 117 -0.94 -7.59 5.76
C ILE A 117 -1.92 -6.43 5.93
N THR A 118 -1.42 -5.25 6.29
CA THR A 118 -2.25 -4.04 6.43
C THR A 118 -2.85 -3.62 5.09
N ALA A 119 -2.03 -3.58 4.03
CA ALA A 119 -2.45 -3.18 2.69
C ALA A 119 -3.56 -4.09 2.13
N SER A 120 -3.49 -5.40 2.36
CA SER A 120 -4.51 -6.34 1.89
C SER A 120 -5.92 -6.13 2.48
N ARG A 121 -6.03 -5.36 3.57
CA ARG A 121 -7.31 -5.00 4.18
C ARG A 121 -7.92 -3.73 3.58
N ILE A 122 -7.14 -2.95 2.84
CA ILE A 122 -7.59 -1.64 2.32
C ILE A 122 -8.67 -1.80 1.25
N PRO A 123 -8.50 -2.61 0.18
CA PRO A 123 -9.53 -2.75 -0.85
C PRO A 123 -10.91 -3.18 -0.30
N PRO A 124 -11.05 -4.25 0.51
CA PRO A 124 -12.37 -4.63 1.02
C PRO A 124 -12.95 -3.59 1.99
N TRP A 125 -12.12 -2.86 2.73
CA TRP A 125 -12.59 -1.78 3.59
C TRP A 125 -13.15 -0.60 2.78
N ILE A 126 -12.46 -0.17 1.72
CA ILE A 126 -12.95 0.88 0.81
C ILE A 126 -14.24 0.43 0.12
N GLN A 127 -14.29 -0.80 -0.39
CA GLN A 127 -15.50 -1.34 -1.00
C GLN A 127 -16.68 -1.29 -0.02
N GLY A 128 -16.47 -1.72 1.23
CA GLY A 128 -17.51 -1.63 2.27
C GLY A 128 -17.94 -0.21 2.63
N ILE A 129 -17.13 0.83 2.36
CA ILE A 129 -17.58 2.22 2.48
C ILE A 129 -18.42 2.63 1.29
N VAL A 130 -17.98 2.31 0.07
CA VAL A 130 -18.74 2.58 -1.16
C VAL A 130 -20.13 1.96 -1.08
N ASP A 131 -20.21 0.67 -0.72
CA ASP A 131 -21.47 -0.06 -0.61
C ASP A 131 -22.41 0.57 0.43
N ARG A 132 -21.86 1.06 1.55
CA ARG A 132 -22.65 1.75 2.59
C ARG A 132 -23.18 3.09 2.12
N LEU A 133 -22.35 3.89 1.43
CA LEU A 133 -22.82 5.16 0.87
C LEU A 133 -23.90 4.94 -0.19
N ASP A 134 -23.74 3.91 -1.03
CA ASP A 134 -24.75 3.52 -2.01
C ASP A 134 -26.07 3.10 -1.39
N ALA A 135 -26.01 2.26 -0.35
CA ALA A 135 -27.19 1.85 0.40
C ALA A 135 -27.92 3.06 0.98
N VAL A 136 -27.19 3.99 1.62
CA VAL A 136 -27.77 5.21 2.18
C VAL A 136 -28.45 6.05 1.09
N PHE A 137 -27.81 6.28 -0.06
CA PHE A 137 -28.45 7.05 -1.14
C PHE A 137 -29.70 6.35 -1.68
N LEU A 138 -29.64 5.02 -1.86
CA LEU A 138 -30.76 4.24 -2.36
C LEU A 138 -31.96 4.24 -1.40
N GLU A 139 -31.72 4.05 -0.10
CA GLU A 139 -32.74 4.08 0.96
C GLU A 139 -33.46 5.43 1.04
N ASN A 140 -32.76 6.51 0.70
CA ASN A 140 -33.30 7.87 0.66
C ASN A 140 -33.84 8.26 -0.74
N GLY A 141 -33.92 7.32 -1.68
CA GLY A 141 -34.52 7.54 -3.00
C GLY A 141 -33.65 8.35 -3.99
N ILE A 142 -32.36 8.53 -3.71
CA ILE A 142 -31.41 9.33 -4.51
C ILE A 142 -30.74 8.41 -5.54
N ARG A 143 -30.77 8.76 -6.83
CA ARG A 143 -30.27 7.92 -7.95
C ARG A 143 -29.41 8.67 -8.99
#